data_AF-A0A2K1P8B6-F1
#
_entry.id   AF-A0A2K1P8B6-F1
#
_cell.length_a   1.000
_cell.length_b   1.000
_cell.length_c   1.000
_cell.angle_alpha   90.00
_cell.angle_beta   90.00
_cell.angle_gamma   90.00
#
_symmetry.space_group_name_H-M   'P 1'
#
loop_
_entity.id
_entity.type
_entity.pdbx_description
1 polymer ?
#
loop_
_entity_poly.entity_id
_entity_poly.type
_entity_poly.pdbx_seq_one_letter_code
_entity_poly.pdbx_strand_id
1 'polypeptide(L)'
;MKKITVVITFLFITIGIFSTNNYFEFKLDLDNYNYQQTQIDVEQSNVSRVELQLFNNYELFKNYFNLSSLESGNPYTIQLGFNVQTFWQNFNQKILAMYKNGFLSSYGLGTKIGEVLLFDSNGNQIDFVDVYFLVDNFFVDYTVSNEIVFEFSPPYPGSGQWYDQKTSNISLQSNLLPLHVYVGVDYLDGFDFLSEGSYLQFLSSPDTYLNKPSAEFDVRVGSDLGNLFNNYGSLLQEKYVEAGSHEEGLHVADVVLSIPMEGGYFSYFTIPIYFKVPEPVINFIIGGEGEIQLTFDLANPQNNITSSVPVQIETTLPKYDIYLSMVIFDTYNFLEDYIFLQNHKVISAKNGNTDFDIEIKADFAELWNDKREQILSLFENEVLTVNEIIHIGDVYITLSSS
;
A
#
# COMPACT_ATOMS: atom_id res chain seq x y z
N MET A 1 41.51 -8.72 52.12
CA MET A 1 41.84 -10.01 51.47
C MET A 1 40.69 -10.37 50.53
N LYS A 2 40.98 -10.48 49.23
CA LYS A 2 39.98 -10.72 48.16
C LYS A 2 39.36 -12.11 48.34
N LYS A 3 38.04 -12.19 48.52
CA LYS A 3 37.28 -13.43 48.38
C LYS A 3 37.08 -13.68 46.89
N ILE A 4 37.83 -14.61 46.33
CA ILE A 4 37.60 -15.14 44.99
C ILE A 4 36.43 -16.10 45.11
N THR A 5 35.24 -15.66 44.73
CA THR A 5 34.12 -16.56 44.49
C THR A 5 34.35 -17.20 43.13
N VAL A 6 34.87 -18.44 43.14
CA VAL A 6 34.93 -19.27 41.94
C VAL A 6 33.50 -19.70 41.64
N VAL A 7 32.88 -19.06 40.65
CA VAL A 7 31.69 -19.58 39.99
C VAL A 7 32.16 -20.83 39.24
N ILE A 8 31.80 -22.00 39.76
CA ILE A 8 31.99 -23.26 39.06
C ILE A 8 31.01 -23.24 37.89
N THR A 9 31.50 -22.78 36.74
CA THR A 9 30.85 -23.00 35.45
C THR A 9 30.75 -24.51 35.29
N PHE A 10 29.52 -25.02 35.30
CA PHE A 10 29.23 -26.40 34.88
C PHE A 10 29.67 -26.52 33.42
N LEU A 11 30.91 -26.97 33.23
CA LEU A 11 31.41 -27.42 31.95
C LEU A 11 30.65 -28.71 31.67
N PHE A 12 29.68 -28.66 30.76
CA PHE A 12 29.18 -29.87 30.11
C PHE A 12 30.40 -30.51 29.43
N ILE A 13 30.93 -31.55 30.06
CA ILE A 13 31.80 -32.50 29.40
C ILE A 13 30.86 -33.28 28.47
N THR A 14 30.67 -32.76 27.26
CA THR A 14 30.31 -33.58 26.12
C THR A 14 31.43 -34.60 25.98
N ILE A 15 31.11 -35.86 26.26
CA ILE A 15 31.91 -37.00 25.83
C ILE A 15 31.82 -36.97 24.30
N GLY A 16 32.77 -36.29 23.67
CA GLY A 16 33.03 -36.36 22.24
C GLY A 16 33.78 -37.65 21.96
N ILE A 17 33.04 -38.73 21.70
CA ILE A 17 33.46 -39.97 21.04
C ILE A 17 32.13 -40.45 20.43
N PHE A 18 31.81 -40.30 19.14
CA PHE A 18 32.52 -40.67 17.94
C PHE A 18 32.29 -39.62 16.83
N SER A 19 33.37 -39.15 16.19
CA SER A 19 33.31 -38.52 14.88
C SER A 19 33.93 -39.52 13.90
N THR A 20 33.10 -40.42 13.41
CA THR A 20 33.27 -41.00 12.08
C THR A 20 32.43 -40.14 11.14
N ASN A 21 32.94 -39.87 9.93
CA ASN A 21 32.39 -38.97 8.90
C ASN A 21 31.03 -39.41 8.31
N ASN A 22 30.20 -40.06 9.10
CA ASN A 22 29.00 -40.73 8.72
C ASN A 22 27.81 -39.92 9.23
N TYR A 23 27.15 -39.19 8.34
CA TYR A 23 25.90 -38.47 8.62
C TYR A 23 24.98 -38.57 7.41
N PHE A 24 23.68 -38.62 7.66
CA PHE A 24 22.69 -38.51 6.61
C PHE A 24 22.43 -37.04 6.33
N GLU A 25 22.52 -36.64 5.06
CA GLU A 25 22.16 -35.30 4.59
C GLU A 25 21.03 -35.40 3.59
N PHE A 26 20.00 -34.58 3.78
CA PHE A 26 18.91 -34.43 2.84
C PHE A 26 18.73 -32.95 2.53
N LYS A 27 18.49 -32.64 1.26
CA LYS A 27 18.41 -31.26 0.78
C LYS A 27 17.04 -30.92 0.22
N LEU A 28 16.50 -29.77 0.56
CA LEU A 28 15.26 -29.24 -0.01
C LEU A 28 15.61 -28.14 -1.01
N ASP A 29 15.71 -28.53 -2.27
CA ASP A 29 15.90 -27.63 -3.42
C ASP A 29 15.27 -28.22 -4.70
N LEU A 30 15.28 -27.43 -5.78
CA LEU A 30 14.72 -27.82 -7.08
C LEU A 30 15.39 -29.08 -7.67
N ASP A 31 16.70 -29.22 -7.52
CA ASP A 31 17.46 -30.35 -8.10
C ASP A 31 17.21 -31.67 -7.35
N ASN A 32 16.81 -31.58 -6.08
CA ASN A 32 16.60 -32.71 -5.19
C ASN A 32 15.13 -32.88 -4.77
N TYR A 33 14.19 -32.33 -5.56
CA TYR A 33 12.74 -32.37 -5.33
C TYR A 33 12.08 -33.73 -5.68
N ASN A 34 12.73 -34.83 -5.31
CA ASN A 34 12.23 -36.19 -5.51
C ASN A 34 12.61 -37.04 -4.29
N TYR A 35 12.42 -38.36 -4.35
CA TYR A 35 12.91 -39.25 -3.32
C TYR A 35 14.45 -39.25 -3.28
N GLN A 36 15.00 -38.94 -2.12
CA GLN A 36 16.42 -39.00 -1.83
C GLN A 36 16.71 -40.25 -1.02
N GLN A 37 17.84 -40.90 -1.30
CA GLN A 37 18.26 -42.07 -0.54
C GLN A 37 19.76 -42.04 -0.34
N THR A 38 20.15 -42.17 0.92
CA THR A 38 21.54 -42.16 1.34
C THR A 38 21.83 -43.46 2.07
N GLN A 39 23.01 -44.02 1.83
CA GLN A 39 23.51 -45.22 2.49
C GLN A 39 24.79 -44.87 3.23
N ILE A 40 24.91 -45.40 4.44
CA ILE A 40 26.07 -45.20 5.31
C ILE A 40 26.49 -46.55 5.87
N ASP A 41 27.77 -46.85 5.72
CA ASP A 41 28.41 -48.01 6.33
C ASP A 41 29.02 -47.59 7.67
N VAL A 42 28.54 -48.19 8.75
CA VAL A 42 29.02 -47.93 10.11
C VAL A 42 29.90 -49.11 10.53
N GLU A 43 31.13 -48.82 10.99
CA GLU A 43 32.09 -49.82 11.47
C GLU A 43 31.69 -50.37 12.86
N GLN A 44 30.47 -50.91 12.96
CA GLN A 44 29.85 -51.38 14.19
C GLN A 44 29.41 -52.83 14.05
N SER A 45 29.80 -53.64 15.03
CA SER A 45 29.36 -55.05 15.15
C SER A 45 28.21 -55.19 16.14
N ASN A 46 27.47 -56.30 16.04
CA ASN A 46 26.37 -56.69 16.96
C ASN A 46 25.15 -55.75 16.98
N VAL A 47 24.92 -55.01 15.89
CA VAL A 47 23.69 -54.22 15.71
C VAL A 47 22.52 -55.18 15.50
N SER A 48 21.50 -55.08 16.34
CA SER A 48 20.28 -55.90 16.27
C SER A 48 19.06 -55.13 15.75
N ARG A 49 19.04 -53.81 15.97
CA ARG A 49 17.95 -52.91 15.61
C ARG A 49 18.47 -51.50 15.39
N VAL A 50 17.84 -50.80 14.46
CA VAL A 50 18.01 -49.36 14.24
C VAL A 50 16.70 -48.63 14.43
N GLU A 51 16.74 -47.41 14.96
CA GLU A 51 15.56 -46.56 15.15
C GLU A 51 15.88 -45.11 14.74
N LEU A 52 14.98 -44.49 13.97
CA LEU A 52 15.08 -43.05 13.69
C LEU A 52 14.43 -42.27 14.83
N GLN A 53 15.20 -41.39 15.46
CA GLN A 53 14.73 -40.45 16.46
C GLN A 53 14.95 -39.02 15.97
N LEU A 54 13.86 -38.24 15.87
CA LEU A 54 13.94 -36.83 15.53
C LEU A 54 13.84 -35.98 16.79
N PHE A 55 14.36 -34.75 16.73
CA PHE A 55 14.07 -33.79 17.80
C PHE A 55 12.61 -33.35 17.72
N ASN A 56 12.00 -33.01 18.86
CA ASN A 56 10.57 -32.68 18.96
C ASN A 56 10.08 -31.65 17.92
N ASN A 57 10.90 -30.65 17.59
CA ASN A 57 10.56 -29.60 16.63
C ASN A 57 10.53 -30.08 15.16
N TYR A 58 11.04 -31.28 14.89
CA TYR A 58 11.16 -31.90 13.57
C TYR A 58 10.41 -33.23 13.45
N GLU A 59 9.58 -33.60 14.43
CA GLU A 59 8.78 -34.85 14.37
C GLU A 59 7.89 -34.94 13.11
N LEU A 60 7.52 -33.81 12.52
CA LEU A 60 6.78 -33.75 11.26
C LEU A 60 7.50 -34.42 10.07
N PHE A 61 8.83 -34.59 10.12
CA PHE A 61 9.60 -35.27 9.08
C PHE A 61 9.49 -36.79 9.16
N LYS A 62 9.17 -37.35 10.33
CA LYS A 62 9.30 -38.77 10.65
C LYS A 62 8.60 -39.70 9.67
N ASN A 63 7.38 -39.33 9.28
CA ASN A 63 6.53 -40.14 8.38
C ASN A 63 7.00 -40.13 6.93
N TYR A 64 7.99 -39.30 6.58
CA TYR A 64 8.53 -39.18 5.23
C TYR A 64 9.89 -39.85 5.09
N PHE A 65 10.44 -40.35 6.19
CA PHE A 65 11.64 -41.16 6.20
C PHE A 65 11.31 -42.65 6.06
N ASN A 66 12.15 -43.36 5.32
CA ASN A 66 12.14 -44.82 5.25
C ASN A 66 13.51 -45.34 5.67
N LEU A 67 13.55 -45.97 6.85
CA LEU A 67 14.77 -46.54 7.42
C LEU A 67 14.81 -48.04 7.12
N SER A 68 15.91 -48.50 6.53
CA SER A 68 16.16 -49.91 6.27
C SER A 68 17.63 -50.27 6.57
N SER A 69 17.88 -51.57 6.74
CA SER A 69 19.23 -52.14 6.90
C SER A 69 19.42 -53.25 5.89
N LEU A 70 20.57 -53.27 5.20
CA LEU A 70 20.81 -54.15 4.06
C LEU A 70 21.59 -55.42 4.41
N GLU A 71 22.53 -55.37 5.36
CA GLU A 71 23.37 -56.51 5.74
C GLU A 71 23.62 -56.58 7.26
N SER A 72 23.63 -57.79 7.82
CA SER A 72 24.06 -58.06 9.19
C SER A 72 25.54 -58.45 9.21
N GLY A 73 26.42 -57.47 9.41
CA GLY A 73 27.87 -57.67 9.38
C GLY A 73 28.65 -56.52 10.01
N ASN A 74 29.97 -56.53 9.78
CA ASN A 74 30.86 -55.39 10.04
C ASN A 74 31.65 -55.09 8.75
N PRO A 75 31.41 -53.95 8.08
CA PRO A 75 30.55 -52.84 8.50
C PRO A 75 29.05 -53.15 8.44
N TYR A 76 28.27 -52.46 9.26
CA TYR A 76 26.81 -52.51 9.27
C TYR A 76 26.25 -51.40 8.38
N THR A 77 25.46 -51.76 7.36
CA THR A 77 24.93 -50.82 6.38
C THR A 77 23.54 -50.33 6.76
N ILE A 78 23.41 -49.03 6.95
CA ILE A 78 22.14 -48.33 7.19
C ILE A 78 21.76 -47.53 5.95
N GLN A 79 20.48 -47.60 5.58
CA GLN A 79 19.93 -46.82 4.49
C GLN A 79 18.75 -45.99 5.00
N LEU A 80 18.79 -44.69 4.71
CA LEU A 80 17.72 -43.76 5.05
C LEU A 80 17.27 -43.06 3.76
N GLY A 81 16.00 -43.26 3.43
CA GLY A 81 15.32 -42.59 2.33
C GLY A 81 14.41 -41.49 2.82
N PHE A 82 14.24 -40.42 2.04
CA PHE A 82 13.38 -39.28 2.37
C PHE A 82 12.52 -38.89 1.17
N ASN A 83 11.20 -38.86 1.37
CA ASN A 83 10.25 -38.46 0.34
C ASN A 83 9.99 -36.94 0.37
N VAL A 84 10.90 -36.19 -0.25
CA VAL A 84 10.96 -34.72 -0.24
C VAL A 84 9.72 -34.09 -0.88
N GLN A 85 9.27 -34.64 -2.01
CA GLN A 85 8.15 -34.08 -2.76
C GLN A 85 6.86 -34.12 -1.93
N THR A 86 6.52 -35.31 -1.40
CA THR A 86 5.32 -35.46 -0.56
C THR A 86 5.44 -34.68 0.74
N PHE A 87 6.66 -34.60 1.30
CA PHE A 87 6.91 -33.78 2.49
C PHE A 87 6.60 -32.29 2.24
N TRP A 88 7.15 -31.73 1.17
CA TRP A 88 6.90 -30.34 0.78
C TRP A 88 5.42 -30.07 0.51
N GLN A 89 4.75 -30.94 -0.25
CA GLN A 89 3.34 -30.75 -0.61
C GLN A 89 2.43 -30.71 0.63
N ASN A 90 2.76 -31.47 1.67
CA ASN A 90 1.95 -31.52 2.90
C ASN A 90 2.31 -30.44 3.91
N PHE A 91 3.53 -29.89 3.88
CA PHE A 91 4.06 -29.02 4.94
C PHE A 91 4.73 -27.73 4.45
N ASN A 92 4.58 -27.33 3.19
CA ASN A 92 5.25 -26.16 2.62
C ASN A 92 5.08 -24.88 3.47
N GLN A 93 3.86 -24.54 3.91
CA GLN A 93 3.58 -23.36 4.72
C GLN A 93 4.35 -23.38 6.05
N LYS A 94 4.46 -24.55 6.67
CA LYS A 94 5.22 -24.74 7.91
C LYS A 94 6.72 -24.67 7.69
N ILE A 95 7.21 -25.30 6.62
CA ILE A 95 8.63 -25.30 6.26
C ILE A 95 9.10 -23.86 5.94
N LEU A 96 8.31 -23.11 5.19
CA LEU A 96 8.57 -21.70 4.90
C LEU A 96 8.63 -20.86 6.17
N ALA A 97 7.70 -21.07 7.11
CA ALA A 97 7.73 -20.41 8.41
C ALA A 97 8.96 -20.82 9.24
N MET A 98 9.34 -22.10 9.26
CA MET A 98 10.53 -22.58 9.94
C MET A 98 11.81 -21.97 9.35
N TYR A 99 11.91 -21.88 8.02
CA TYR A 99 13.02 -21.24 7.33
C TYR A 99 13.12 -19.74 7.65
N LYS A 100 12.03 -18.97 7.53
CA LYS A 100 12.01 -17.53 7.83
C LYS A 100 12.35 -17.23 9.29
N ASN A 101 11.96 -18.12 10.21
CA ASN A 101 12.24 -17.99 11.64
C ASN A 101 13.60 -18.58 12.05
N GLY A 102 14.43 -19.04 11.12
CA GLY A 102 15.79 -19.53 11.38
C GLY A 102 15.87 -20.93 12.01
N PHE A 103 14.78 -21.71 11.99
CA PHE A 103 14.80 -23.11 12.44
C PHE A 103 15.38 -24.06 11.39
N LEU A 104 15.43 -23.65 10.12
CA LEU A 104 16.07 -24.39 9.03
C LEU A 104 17.19 -23.55 8.44
N SER A 105 18.39 -24.13 8.30
CA SER A 105 19.59 -23.48 7.79
C SER A 105 19.86 -23.84 6.34
N SER A 106 20.39 -22.87 5.60
CA SER A 106 20.94 -23.01 4.24
C SER A 106 22.46 -23.09 4.20
N TYR A 107 23.13 -23.03 5.35
CA TYR A 107 24.59 -22.99 5.47
C TYR A 107 25.16 -24.28 6.07
N GLY A 108 26.39 -24.63 5.64
CA GLY A 108 27.14 -25.77 6.18
C GLY A 108 26.46 -27.11 5.88
N LEU A 109 26.40 -27.99 6.88
CA LEU A 109 25.70 -29.28 6.80
C LEU A 109 24.16 -29.16 6.90
N GLY A 110 23.62 -27.94 7.05
CA GLY A 110 22.20 -27.72 7.31
C GLY A 110 21.85 -27.83 8.80
N THR A 111 20.57 -28.04 9.09
CA THR A 111 20.06 -28.19 10.45
C THR A 111 20.09 -29.65 10.88
N LYS A 112 20.70 -29.97 12.03
CA LYS A 112 20.57 -31.30 12.64
C LYS A 112 19.12 -31.49 13.11
N ILE A 113 18.41 -32.44 12.50
CA ILE A 113 16.99 -32.70 12.78
C ILE A 113 16.76 -33.95 13.63
N GLY A 114 17.76 -34.81 13.76
CA GLY A 114 17.66 -36.04 14.51
C GLY A 114 18.87 -36.95 14.34
N GLU A 115 18.69 -38.20 14.72
CA GLU A 115 19.71 -39.24 14.75
C GLU A 115 19.08 -40.60 14.42
N VAL A 116 19.82 -41.48 13.74
CA VAL A 116 19.52 -42.90 13.68
C VAL A 116 20.33 -43.60 14.78
N LEU A 117 19.64 -44.24 15.72
CA LEU A 117 20.25 -44.92 16.85
C LEU A 117 20.42 -46.41 16.55
N LEU A 118 21.58 -46.96 16.90
CA LEU A 118 21.92 -48.37 16.75
C LEU A 118 21.86 -49.06 18.12
N PHE A 119 21.17 -50.20 18.20
CA PHE A 119 20.98 -50.95 19.44
C PHE A 119 21.54 -52.38 19.36
N ASP A 120 22.12 -52.86 20.45
CA ASP A 120 22.47 -54.27 20.63
C ASP A 120 21.23 -55.15 20.91
N SER A 121 21.41 -56.47 20.97
CA SER A 121 20.32 -57.42 21.25
C SER A 121 19.72 -57.29 22.65
N ASN A 122 20.39 -56.57 23.56
CA ASN A 122 19.91 -56.31 24.92
C ASN A 122 19.13 -55.00 25.03
N GLY A 123 19.03 -54.23 23.93
CA GLY A 123 18.36 -52.93 23.88
C GLY A 123 19.21 -51.76 24.33
N ASN A 124 20.53 -51.93 24.50
CA ASN A 124 21.44 -50.82 24.79
C ASN A 124 21.82 -50.10 23.50
N GLN A 125 21.80 -48.77 23.52
CA GLN A 125 22.35 -47.97 22.43
C GLN A 125 23.86 -48.16 22.37
N ILE A 126 24.37 -48.49 21.19
CA ILE A 126 25.80 -48.77 20.97
C ILE A 126 26.46 -47.74 20.06
N ASP A 127 25.70 -47.07 19.19
CA ASP A 127 26.19 -46.00 18.33
C ASP A 127 25.01 -45.14 17.80
N PHE A 128 25.31 -44.05 17.10
CA PHE A 128 24.32 -43.22 16.40
C PHE A 128 24.90 -42.57 15.13
N VAL A 129 24.02 -42.21 14.21
CA VAL A 129 24.34 -41.48 12.98
C VAL A 129 23.47 -40.24 12.89
N ASP A 130 24.08 -39.06 12.80
CA ASP A 130 23.34 -37.81 12.71
C ASP A 130 22.52 -37.70 11.42
N VAL A 131 21.38 -37.02 11.50
CA VAL A 131 20.53 -36.66 10.36
C VAL A 131 20.43 -35.15 10.24
N TYR A 132 20.87 -34.62 9.11
CA TYR A 132 20.81 -33.22 8.77
C TYR A 132 19.84 -32.95 7.62
N PHE A 133 19.19 -31.77 7.70
CA PHE A 133 18.31 -31.25 6.68
C PHE A 133 18.76 -29.86 6.25
N LEU A 134 19.08 -29.72 4.97
CA LEU A 134 19.53 -28.48 4.35
C LEU A 134 18.39 -27.88 3.51
N VAL A 135 18.11 -26.59 3.67
CA VAL A 135 17.10 -25.88 2.86
C VAL A 135 17.80 -24.80 2.05
N ASP A 136 17.56 -24.74 0.74
CA ASP A 136 18.15 -23.67 -0.08
C ASP A 136 17.57 -22.29 0.27
N ASN A 137 18.31 -21.23 -0.04
CA ASN A 137 17.89 -19.87 0.28
C ASN A 137 16.68 -19.44 -0.57
N PHE A 138 15.48 -19.61 -0.04
CA PHE A 138 14.25 -19.24 -0.74
C PHE A 138 14.14 -17.73 -0.97
N PHE A 139 13.87 -17.33 -2.21
CA PHE A 139 13.57 -15.95 -2.62
C PHE A 139 12.37 -15.89 -3.58
N VAL A 140 11.72 -14.73 -3.58
CA VAL A 140 10.68 -14.35 -4.54
C VAL A 140 10.86 -12.87 -4.82
N ASP A 141 10.93 -12.53 -6.10
CA ASP A 141 10.93 -11.16 -6.59
C ASP A 141 9.77 -10.99 -7.58
N TYR A 142 9.30 -9.76 -7.74
CA TYR A 142 8.25 -9.43 -8.70
C TYR A 142 8.52 -8.14 -9.45
N THR A 143 8.04 -8.08 -10.68
CA THR A 143 7.97 -6.85 -11.47
C THR A 143 6.59 -6.72 -12.10
N VAL A 144 6.11 -5.49 -12.16
CA VAL A 144 4.83 -5.13 -12.76
C VAL A 144 5.11 -4.31 -14.01
N SER A 145 4.49 -4.68 -15.12
CA SER A 145 4.70 -3.97 -16.40
C SER A 145 3.87 -2.69 -16.49
N ASN A 146 2.71 -2.65 -15.83
CA ASN A 146 1.78 -1.54 -15.90
C ASN A 146 0.88 -1.46 -14.68
N GLU A 147 0.51 -0.24 -14.29
CA GLU A 147 -0.45 -0.01 -13.22
C GLU A 147 -1.89 -0.33 -13.65
N ILE A 148 -2.78 -0.45 -12.66
CA ILE A 148 -4.21 -0.67 -12.87
C ILE A 148 -4.91 0.67 -12.65
N VAL A 149 -5.22 1.36 -13.74
CA VAL A 149 -5.87 2.68 -13.70
C VAL A 149 -7.20 2.64 -14.44
N PHE A 150 -8.28 2.97 -13.74
CA PHE A 150 -9.60 3.18 -14.33
C PHE A 150 -9.87 4.67 -14.48
N GLU A 151 -10.28 5.09 -15.67
CA GLU A 151 -10.51 6.51 -15.97
C GLU A 151 -12.01 6.78 -16.08
N PHE A 152 -12.52 7.67 -15.22
CA PHE A 152 -13.89 8.17 -15.32
C PHE A 152 -13.94 9.22 -16.43
N SER A 153 -14.53 8.89 -17.58
CA SER A 153 -14.73 9.83 -18.70
C SER A 153 -16.21 9.97 -19.03
N PRO A 154 -16.83 11.16 -18.84
CA PRO A 154 -18.21 11.41 -19.25
C PRO A 154 -18.37 11.44 -20.78
N PRO A 155 -19.52 10.99 -21.35
CA PRO A 155 -20.60 10.28 -20.66
C PRO A 155 -20.15 8.89 -20.21
N TYR A 156 -20.46 8.55 -18.96
CA TYR A 156 -19.97 7.32 -18.37
C TYR A 156 -20.44 6.11 -19.18
N PRO A 157 -19.52 5.19 -19.51
CA PRO A 157 -19.86 4.05 -20.32
C PRO A 157 -21.01 3.23 -19.69
N GLY A 158 -21.91 2.75 -20.56
CA GLY A 158 -23.26 2.28 -20.19
C GLY A 158 -23.35 1.08 -19.22
N SER A 159 -24.59 0.68 -18.95
CA SER A 159 -24.94 -0.30 -17.92
C SER A 159 -24.55 -1.75 -18.29
N GLY A 160 -23.56 -2.30 -17.59
CA GLY A 160 -23.23 -3.73 -17.58
C GLY A 160 -22.24 -4.07 -16.46
N GLN A 161 -22.39 -5.23 -15.81
CA GLN A 161 -21.38 -5.76 -14.89
C GLN A 161 -20.07 -5.91 -15.66
N TRP A 162 -19.02 -5.16 -15.28
CA TRP A 162 -17.67 -5.18 -15.86
C TRP A 162 -17.47 -4.45 -17.20
N TYR A 163 -18.03 -3.24 -17.34
CA TYR A 163 -17.83 -2.45 -18.56
C TYR A 163 -16.36 -2.07 -18.79
N ASP A 164 -15.58 -1.79 -17.75
CA ASP A 164 -14.13 -1.54 -17.87
C ASP A 164 -13.33 -2.63 -17.15
N GLN A 165 -12.30 -3.14 -17.83
CA GLN A 165 -11.42 -4.19 -17.34
C GLN A 165 -9.98 -3.79 -17.63
N LYS A 166 -9.15 -3.84 -16.60
CA LYS A 166 -7.73 -3.53 -16.69
C LYS A 166 -6.94 -4.79 -16.43
N THR A 167 -5.92 -4.99 -17.25
CA THR A 167 -5.00 -6.12 -17.13
C THR A 167 -3.63 -5.58 -16.77
N SER A 168 -3.01 -6.15 -15.75
CA SER A 168 -1.62 -5.89 -15.38
C SER A 168 -0.79 -7.15 -15.60
N ASN A 169 0.34 -7.00 -16.29
CA ASN A 169 1.25 -8.12 -16.53
C ASN A 169 2.28 -8.21 -15.42
N ILE A 170 2.37 -9.38 -14.79
CA ILE A 170 3.23 -9.65 -13.65
C ILE A 170 4.28 -10.67 -14.07
N SER A 171 5.53 -10.38 -13.74
CA SER A 171 6.62 -11.36 -13.79
C SER A 171 7.07 -11.66 -12.38
N LEU A 172 7.01 -12.93 -11.99
CA LEU A 172 7.54 -13.44 -10.72
C LEU A 172 8.81 -14.21 -11.00
N GLN A 173 9.84 -13.95 -10.19
CA GLN A 173 11.06 -14.73 -10.18
C GLN A 173 11.20 -15.43 -8.83
N SER A 174 11.49 -16.73 -8.81
CA SER A 174 11.64 -17.48 -7.56
C SER A 174 12.46 -18.75 -7.73
N ASN A 175 13.20 -19.15 -6.69
CA ASN A 175 13.77 -20.51 -6.57
C ASN A 175 12.94 -21.43 -5.66
N LEU A 176 11.73 -21.03 -5.29
CA LEU A 176 10.85 -21.87 -4.49
C LEU A 176 10.51 -23.17 -5.23
N LEU A 177 10.35 -24.23 -4.45
CA LEU A 177 9.71 -25.45 -4.90
C LEU A 177 8.25 -25.16 -5.26
N PRO A 178 7.62 -25.98 -6.14
CA PRO A 178 6.26 -25.78 -6.61
C PRO A 178 5.28 -25.37 -5.49
N LEU A 179 4.73 -24.16 -5.61
CA LEU A 179 3.77 -23.61 -4.66
C LEU A 179 2.80 -22.66 -5.36
N HIS A 180 1.55 -22.66 -4.90
CA HIS A 180 0.49 -21.83 -5.46
C HIS A 180 0.65 -20.38 -5.01
N VAL A 181 0.57 -19.45 -5.98
CA VAL A 181 0.53 -18.01 -5.71
C VAL A 181 -0.92 -17.59 -5.59
N TYR A 182 -1.25 -16.91 -4.50
CA TYR A 182 -2.59 -16.38 -4.27
C TYR A 182 -2.64 -14.95 -4.75
N VAL A 183 -3.63 -14.65 -5.58
CA VAL A 183 -3.89 -13.30 -6.08
C VAL A 183 -5.29 -12.89 -5.64
N GLY A 184 -5.42 -11.68 -5.12
CA GLY A 184 -6.69 -11.11 -4.71
C GLY A 184 -6.69 -9.59 -4.82
N VAL A 185 -7.78 -8.96 -4.39
CA VAL A 185 -7.87 -7.50 -4.24
C VAL A 185 -8.14 -7.22 -2.77
N ASP A 186 -7.38 -6.27 -2.22
CA ASP A 186 -7.51 -5.75 -0.88
C ASP A 186 -7.87 -4.26 -0.97
N TYR A 187 -8.89 -3.84 -0.23
CA TYR A 187 -9.43 -2.48 -0.33
C TYR A 187 -8.75 -1.58 0.70
N LEU A 188 -8.48 -0.33 0.32
CA LEU A 188 -7.97 0.63 1.28
C LEU A 188 -9.05 1.07 2.25
N ASP A 189 -8.63 1.47 3.46
CA ASP A 189 -9.53 1.99 4.49
C ASP A 189 -10.44 3.10 3.95
N GLY A 190 -11.75 2.93 4.14
CA GLY A 190 -12.76 3.89 3.65
C GLY A 190 -13.20 3.67 2.20
N PHE A 191 -12.74 2.61 1.55
CA PHE A 191 -13.21 2.14 0.23
C PHE A 191 -13.89 0.77 0.26
N ASP A 192 -14.26 0.26 1.44
CA ASP A 192 -14.95 -1.04 1.61
C ASP A 192 -16.21 -1.17 0.75
N PHE A 193 -16.91 -0.06 0.51
CA PHE A 193 -18.10 -0.01 -0.34
C PHE A 193 -17.85 -0.44 -1.78
N LEU A 194 -16.59 -0.41 -2.27
CA LEU A 194 -16.23 -0.89 -3.61
C LEU A 194 -16.41 -2.41 -3.76
N SER A 195 -16.42 -3.15 -2.65
CA SER A 195 -16.75 -4.57 -2.64
C SER A 195 -18.25 -4.85 -2.83
N GLU A 196 -19.11 -3.86 -2.53
CA GLU A 196 -20.55 -3.97 -2.71
C GLU A 196 -20.91 -3.87 -4.19
N GLY A 197 -21.99 -4.54 -4.61
CA GLY A 197 -22.53 -4.39 -5.96
C GLY A 197 -21.58 -4.70 -7.11
N SER A 198 -20.40 -5.30 -6.83
CA SER A 198 -19.36 -5.59 -7.82
C SER A 198 -18.69 -4.35 -8.44
N TYR A 199 -18.56 -3.24 -7.69
CA TYR A 199 -17.95 -2.01 -8.22
C TYR A 199 -16.47 -2.13 -8.53
N LEU A 200 -15.73 -2.95 -7.79
CA LEU A 200 -14.36 -3.34 -8.11
C LEU A 200 -14.19 -4.81 -7.75
N GLN A 201 -13.59 -5.61 -8.63
CA GLN A 201 -13.37 -7.02 -8.32
C GLN A 201 -12.16 -7.59 -9.06
N PHE A 202 -11.45 -8.47 -8.36
CA PHE A 202 -10.57 -9.42 -9.00
C PHE A 202 -11.38 -10.36 -9.91
N LEU A 203 -11.15 -10.27 -11.22
CA LEU A 203 -11.85 -11.11 -12.17
C LEU A 203 -11.16 -12.46 -12.35
N SER A 204 -9.84 -12.42 -12.56
CA SER A 204 -9.05 -13.63 -12.76
C SER A 204 -7.55 -13.34 -12.81
N SER A 205 -6.80 -14.38 -12.47
CA SER A 205 -5.43 -14.65 -12.90
C SER A 205 -5.39 -16.11 -13.34
N PRO A 206 -4.44 -16.54 -14.19
CA PRO A 206 -4.21 -17.96 -14.36
C PRO A 206 -3.80 -18.57 -13.02
N ASP A 207 -4.14 -19.85 -12.83
CA ASP A 207 -3.65 -20.65 -11.72
C ASP A 207 -2.12 -20.69 -11.79
N THR A 208 -1.47 -19.96 -10.89
CA THR A 208 -0.05 -19.63 -10.98
C THR A 208 0.73 -20.40 -9.93
N TYR A 209 1.69 -21.21 -10.40
CA TYR A 209 2.60 -21.95 -9.54
C TYR A 209 4.03 -21.48 -9.73
N LEU A 210 4.75 -21.29 -8.62
CA LEU A 210 6.20 -21.10 -8.63
C LEU A 210 6.89 -22.47 -8.72
N ASN A 211 6.86 -23.07 -9.90
CA ASN A 211 7.53 -24.34 -10.19
C ASN A 211 8.71 -24.19 -11.18
N LYS A 212 9.04 -22.95 -11.55
CA LYS A 212 10.12 -22.57 -12.46
C LYS A 212 10.75 -21.26 -11.98
N PRO A 213 12.00 -20.96 -12.37
CA PRO A 213 12.71 -19.75 -11.99
C PRO A 213 11.95 -18.45 -12.28
N SER A 214 11.11 -18.45 -13.31
CA SER A 214 10.30 -17.29 -13.71
C SER A 214 8.91 -17.73 -14.16
N ALA A 215 7.89 -16.95 -13.81
CA ALA A 215 6.51 -17.10 -14.27
C ALA A 215 5.94 -15.73 -14.66
N GLU A 216 5.33 -15.67 -15.84
CA GLU A 216 4.64 -14.47 -16.31
C GLU A 216 3.15 -14.76 -16.41
N PHE A 217 2.34 -13.84 -15.89
CA PHE A 217 0.89 -13.96 -15.94
C PHE A 217 0.19 -12.61 -15.83
N ASP A 218 -1.04 -12.62 -16.34
CA ASP A 218 -1.91 -11.46 -16.33
C ASP A 218 -2.81 -11.48 -15.10
N VAL A 219 -2.97 -10.34 -14.47
CA VAL A 219 -4.03 -10.11 -13.47
C VAL A 219 -5.06 -9.17 -14.03
N ARG A 220 -6.32 -9.61 -14.00
CA ARG A 220 -7.47 -8.86 -14.50
C ARG A 220 -8.33 -8.37 -13.35
N VAL A 221 -8.53 -7.06 -13.31
CA VAL A 221 -9.44 -6.38 -12.39
C VAL A 221 -10.52 -5.71 -13.21
N GLY A 222 -11.76 -5.83 -12.76
CA GLY A 222 -12.93 -5.23 -13.39
C GLY A 222 -13.56 -4.17 -12.49
N SER A 223 -14.17 -3.16 -13.11
CA SER A 223 -14.98 -2.17 -12.41
C SER A 223 -16.26 -1.84 -13.17
N ASP A 224 -17.35 -1.67 -12.43
CA ASP A 224 -18.61 -1.11 -12.93
C ASP A 224 -18.63 0.40 -12.73
N LEU A 225 -17.81 1.11 -13.53
CA LEU A 225 -17.61 2.56 -13.39
C LEU A 225 -18.91 3.35 -13.54
N GLY A 226 -19.85 2.89 -14.38
CA GLY A 226 -21.12 3.57 -14.58
C GLY A 226 -21.98 3.56 -13.32
N ASN A 227 -22.21 2.38 -12.71
CA ASN A 227 -22.98 2.31 -11.47
C ASN A 227 -22.22 2.91 -10.28
N LEU A 228 -20.90 2.71 -10.22
CA LEU A 228 -20.06 3.29 -9.19
C LEU A 228 -20.14 4.82 -9.21
N PHE A 229 -20.02 5.46 -10.38
CA PHE A 229 -20.13 6.91 -10.48
C PHE A 229 -21.54 7.40 -10.10
N ASN A 230 -22.59 6.72 -10.58
CA ASN A 230 -23.96 7.13 -10.29
C ASN A 230 -24.31 7.06 -8.80
N ASN A 231 -23.75 6.09 -8.07
CA ASN A 231 -24.06 5.86 -6.66
C ASN A 231 -23.06 6.54 -5.70
N TYR A 232 -21.79 6.65 -6.08
CA TYR A 232 -20.69 7.10 -5.21
C TYR A 232 -19.78 8.15 -5.87
N GLY A 233 -20.12 8.69 -7.03
CA GLY A 233 -19.30 9.68 -7.75
C GLY A 233 -18.94 10.90 -6.90
N SER A 234 -19.90 11.46 -6.17
CA SER A 234 -19.64 12.60 -5.26
C SER A 234 -18.68 12.24 -4.12
N LEU A 235 -18.80 11.04 -3.56
CA LEU A 235 -17.90 10.56 -2.49
C LEU A 235 -16.49 10.32 -3.01
N LEU A 236 -16.35 9.73 -4.21
CA LEU A 236 -15.04 9.53 -4.85
C LEU A 236 -14.37 10.86 -5.18
N GLN A 237 -15.15 11.85 -5.64
CA GLN A 237 -14.64 13.19 -5.91
C GLN A 237 -14.20 13.91 -4.65
N GLU A 238 -14.94 13.78 -3.54
CA GLU A 238 -14.57 14.32 -2.23
C GLU A 238 -13.23 13.75 -1.77
N LYS A 239 -13.12 12.41 -1.75
CA LYS A 239 -11.87 11.71 -1.38
C LYS A 239 -10.69 12.05 -2.30
N TYR A 240 -10.94 12.23 -3.59
CA TYR A 240 -9.91 12.63 -4.55
C TYR A 240 -9.34 14.03 -4.27
N VAL A 241 -10.23 15.00 -3.98
CA VAL A 241 -9.82 16.36 -3.62
C VAL A 241 -9.12 16.40 -2.26
N GLU A 242 -9.63 15.68 -1.26
CA GLU A 242 -8.99 15.55 0.06
C GLU A 242 -7.58 14.94 -0.04
N ALA A 243 -7.40 13.98 -0.95
CA ALA A 243 -6.10 13.39 -1.24
C ALA A 243 -5.17 14.34 -2.00
N GLY A 244 -5.59 15.54 -2.40
CA GLY A 244 -4.75 16.52 -3.09
C GLY A 244 -4.72 16.38 -4.62
N SER A 245 -5.67 15.65 -5.21
CA SER A 245 -5.86 15.55 -6.66
C SER A 245 -4.61 15.09 -7.44
N HIS A 246 -4.01 13.99 -7.01
CA HIS A 246 -2.81 13.41 -7.63
C HIS A 246 -3.03 13.00 -9.11
N GLU A 247 -2.00 13.18 -9.95
CA GLU A 247 -2.09 12.91 -11.41
C GLU A 247 -2.37 11.44 -11.74
N GLU A 248 -1.87 10.52 -10.92
CA GLU A 248 -2.12 9.08 -11.02
C GLU A 248 -3.59 8.69 -10.72
N GLY A 249 -4.33 9.57 -10.04
CA GLY A 249 -5.71 9.36 -9.60
C GLY A 249 -5.83 9.03 -8.11
N LEU A 250 -7.05 8.71 -7.69
CA LEU A 250 -7.35 8.27 -6.32
C LEU A 250 -6.94 6.80 -6.15
N HIS A 251 -5.99 6.50 -5.26
CA HIS A 251 -5.66 5.12 -4.88
C HIS A 251 -6.79 4.55 -4.04
N VAL A 252 -7.39 3.44 -4.49
CA VAL A 252 -8.61 2.88 -3.87
C VAL A 252 -8.45 1.46 -3.32
N ALA A 253 -7.51 0.70 -3.87
CA ALA A 253 -7.30 -0.70 -3.52
C ALA A 253 -5.93 -1.17 -4.04
N ASP A 254 -5.52 -2.36 -3.62
CA ASP A 254 -4.34 -3.05 -4.11
C ASP A 254 -4.71 -4.44 -4.64
N VAL A 255 -4.14 -4.84 -5.77
CA VAL A 255 -4.03 -6.27 -6.08
C VAL A 255 -2.94 -6.85 -5.21
N VAL A 256 -3.29 -7.85 -4.41
CA VAL A 256 -2.36 -8.53 -3.51
C VAL A 256 -1.90 -9.83 -4.13
N LEU A 257 -0.58 -10.02 -4.16
CA LEU A 257 0.08 -11.28 -4.49
C LEU A 257 0.72 -11.85 -3.24
N SER A 258 0.34 -13.06 -2.87
CA SER A 258 0.79 -13.66 -1.61
C SER A 258 1.15 -15.13 -1.72
N ILE A 259 2.12 -15.53 -0.91
CA ILE A 259 2.55 -16.91 -0.71
C ILE A 259 2.36 -17.21 0.78
N PRO A 260 1.36 -18.01 1.17
CA PRO A 260 1.06 -18.22 2.58
C PRO A 260 2.14 -19.03 3.28
N MET A 261 2.31 -18.76 4.58
CA MET A 261 3.05 -19.60 5.52
C MET A 261 2.28 -19.72 6.82
N GLU A 262 2.65 -20.66 7.71
CA GLU A 262 2.01 -20.73 9.02
C GLU A 262 2.20 -19.40 9.78
N GLY A 263 1.08 -18.78 10.16
CA GLY A 263 1.09 -17.50 10.89
C GLY A 263 1.27 -16.24 10.03
N GLY A 264 1.21 -16.32 8.68
CA GLY A 264 1.25 -15.13 7.83
C GLY A 264 1.58 -15.44 6.37
N TYR A 265 2.45 -14.61 5.80
CA TYR A 265 2.88 -14.73 4.40
C TYR A 265 4.40 -14.84 4.32
N PHE A 266 4.88 -15.77 3.50
CA PHE A 266 6.31 -15.89 3.16
C PHE A 266 6.75 -14.73 2.27
N SER A 267 5.89 -14.35 1.32
CA SER A 267 6.05 -13.21 0.44
C SER A 267 4.70 -12.53 0.22
N TYR A 268 4.72 -11.19 0.14
CA TYR A 268 3.55 -10.34 -0.03
C TYR A 268 3.94 -9.14 -0.88
N PHE A 269 3.23 -8.92 -1.99
CA PHE A 269 3.47 -7.84 -2.94
C PHE A 269 2.14 -7.21 -3.35
N THR A 270 2.18 -5.93 -3.73
CA THR A 270 0.99 -5.18 -4.12
C THR A 270 1.14 -4.50 -5.47
N ILE A 271 0.02 -4.33 -6.17
CA ILE A 271 -0.13 -3.50 -7.36
C ILE A 271 -1.25 -2.51 -7.09
N PRO A 272 -0.97 -1.19 -7.08
CA PRO A 272 -1.98 -0.20 -6.76
C PRO A 272 -3.05 -0.12 -7.86
N ILE A 273 -4.29 0.10 -7.41
CA ILE A 273 -5.46 0.34 -8.24
C ILE A 273 -5.88 1.79 -8.06
N TYR A 274 -5.84 2.56 -9.15
CA TYR A 274 -6.22 3.96 -9.16
C TYR A 274 -7.51 4.21 -9.93
N PHE A 275 -8.29 5.15 -9.43
CA PHE A 275 -9.41 5.77 -10.13
C PHE A 275 -9.06 7.21 -10.50
N LYS A 276 -8.91 7.50 -11.80
CA LYS A 276 -8.84 8.88 -12.28
C LYS A 276 -10.24 9.47 -12.30
N VAL A 277 -10.58 10.16 -11.23
CA VAL A 277 -11.82 10.91 -11.09
C VAL A 277 -11.67 12.22 -11.87
N PRO A 278 -12.72 12.70 -12.59
CA PRO A 278 -12.62 13.95 -13.32
C PRO A 278 -12.33 15.08 -12.35
N GLU A 279 -11.44 15.99 -12.75
CA GLU A 279 -11.20 17.21 -11.99
C GLU A 279 -12.53 17.98 -11.79
N PRO A 280 -12.71 18.60 -10.62
CA PRO A 280 -13.88 19.42 -10.40
C PRO A 280 -13.91 20.57 -11.40
N VAL A 281 -15.04 20.71 -12.10
CA VAL A 281 -15.29 21.88 -12.94
C VAL A 281 -15.81 22.96 -12.02
N ILE A 282 -15.27 24.17 -12.17
CA ILE A 282 -15.69 25.36 -11.46
C ILE A 282 -15.85 26.47 -12.49
N ASN A 283 -17.04 27.02 -12.59
CA ASN A 283 -17.37 28.12 -13.47
C ASN A 283 -17.90 29.29 -12.64
N PHE A 284 -17.38 30.49 -12.89
CA PHE A 284 -17.82 31.72 -12.24
C PHE A 284 -18.58 32.56 -13.25
N ILE A 285 -19.81 32.93 -12.90
CA ILE A 285 -20.66 33.83 -13.66
C ILE A 285 -20.85 35.08 -12.81
N ILE A 286 -20.18 36.16 -13.21
CA ILE A 286 -20.26 37.45 -12.52
C ILE A 286 -21.23 38.34 -13.30
N GLY A 287 -22.29 38.83 -12.65
CA GLY A 287 -23.27 39.70 -13.31
C GLY A 287 -22.75 41.13 -13.53
N GLY A 288 -23.39 41.85 -14.45
CA GLY A 288 -22.94 43.17 -14.88
C GLY A 288 -21.69 43.09 -15.78
N GLU A 289 -20.76 44.04 -15.65
CA GLU A 289 -19.45 44.02 -16.32
C GLU A 289 -18.38 43.32 -15.46
N GLY A 290 -18.76 42.70 -14.33
CA GLY A 290 -17.82 42.15 -13.35
C GLY A 290 -17.11 43.20 -12.50
N GLU A 291 -17.57 44.46 -12.57
CA GLU A 291 -16.99 45.60 -11.89
C GLU A 291 -17.92 46.13 -10.80
N ILE A 292 -17.38 46.37 -9.60
CA ILE A 292 -18.08 47.09 -8.54
C ILE A 292 -17.72 48.56 -8.63
N GLN A 293 -18.68 49.39 -9.05
CA GLN A 293 -18.47 50.84 -9.13
C GLN A 293 -18.92 51.50 -7.83
N LEU A 294 -18.04 52.32 -7.26
CA LEU A 294 -18.32 53.18 -6.13
C LEU A 294 -18.22 54.63 -6.58
N THR A 295 -19.32 55.37 -6.46
CA THR A 295 -19.37 56.78 -6.90
C THR A 295 -19.21 57.71 -5.71
N PHE A 296 -18.18 58.56 -5.76
CA PHE A 296 -17.93 59.58 -4.74
C PHE A 296 -18.33 60.98 -5.23
N ASP A 297 -19.30 61.59 -4.55
CA ASP A 297 -19.74 62.96 -4.82
C ASP A 297 -19.04 63.96 -3.89
N LEU A 298 -18.07 64.70 -4.43
CA LEU A 298 -17.32 65.74 -3.73
C LEU A 298 -18.20 66.89 -3.19
N ALA A 299 -19.32 67.18 -3.86
CA ALA A 299 -20.21 68.25 -3.44
C ALA A 299 -21.11 67.82 -2.26
N ASN A 300 -21.35 66.52 -2.12
CA ASN A 300 -22.20 65.96 -1.09
C ASN A 300 -21.75 64.54 -0.70
N PRO A 301 -20.68 64.40 0.10
CA PRO A 301 -20.15 63.10 0.48
C PRO A 301 -21.18 62.35 1.32
N GLN A 302 -21.63 61.20 0.82
CA GLN A 302 -22.62 60.37 1.49
C GLN A 302 -21.93 59.45 2.50
N ASN A 303 -22.61 59.24 3.65
CA ASN A 303 -22.20 58.21 4.58
C ASN A 303 -22.65 56.84 4.05
N ASN A 304 -21.80 55.82 4.23
CA ASN A 304 -22.16 54.40 4.11
C ASN A 304 -22.82 53.99 2.78
N ILE A 305 -22.14 54.18 1.65
CA ILE A 305 -22.57 53.67 0.33
C ILE A 305 -22.31 52.17 0.28
N THR A 306 -23.29 51.36 -0.14
CA THR A 306 -23.11 49.95 -0.46
C THR A 306 -23.30 49.74 -1.95
N SER A 307 -22.35 49.04 -2.59
CA SER A 307 -22.44 48.60 -3.98
C SER A 307 -22.33 47.07 -4.02
N SER A 308 -23.10 46.44 -4.90
CA SER A 308 -23.18 44.97 -4.99
C SER A 308 -23.06 44.47 -6.42
N VAL A 309 -22.39 43.33 -6.57
CA VAL A 309 -22.32 42.59 -7.83
C VAL A 309 -22.72 41.13 -7.58
N PRO A 310 -23.73 40.60 -8.31
CA PRO A 310 -24.15 39.22 -8.16
C PRO A 310 -23.12 38.26 -8.76
N VAL A 311 -22.86 37.16 -8.06
CA VAL A 311 -21.97 36.09 -8.47
C VAL A 311 -22.71 34.76 -8.37
N GLN A 312 -22.64 33.99 -9.43
CA GLN A 312 -23.06 32.60 -9.47
C GLN A 312 -21.83 31.71 -9.68
N ILE A 313 -21.65 30.71 -8.83
CA ILE A 313 -20.63 29.66 -8.98
C ILE A 313 -21.34 28.37 -9.35
N GLU A 314 -20.98 27.80 -10.50
CA GLU A 314 -21.40 26.47 -10.90
C GLU A 314 -20.22 25.52 -10.70
N THR A 315 -20.38 24.51 -9.85
CA THR A 315 -19.27 23.58 -9.59
C THR A 315 -19.70 22.16 -9.35
N THR A 316 -18.83 21.23 -9.78
CA THR A 316 -18.95 19.81 -9.43
C THR A 316 -18.30 19.47 -8.09
N LEU A 317 -17.62 20.41 -7.41
CA LEU A 317 -17.07 20.18 -6.07
C LEU A 317 -18.17 19.71 -5.10
N PRO A 318 -17.97 18.61 -4.36
CA PRO A 318 -18.99 18.07 -3.46
C PRO A 318 -19.32 19.02 -2.31
N LYS A 319 -18.29 19.67 -1.75
CA LYS A 319 -18.39 20.65 -0.68
C LYS A 319 -17.20 21.61 -0.75
N TYR A 320 -17.46 22.89 -0.50
CA TYR A 320 -16.43 23.92 -0.52
C TYR A 320 -16.87 25.14 0.28
N ASP A 321 -15.88 25.87 0.77
CA ASP A 321 -16.05 27.15 1.42
C ASP A 321 -15.58 28.27 0.48
N ILE A 322 -16.37 29.33 0.39
CA ILE A 322 -16.05 30.53 -0.39
C ILE A 322 -15.45 31.58 0.56
N TYR A 323 -14.24 32.00 0.22
CA TYR A 323 -13.54 33.10 0.86
C TYR A 323 -13.47 34.27 -0.09
N LEU A 324 -13.76 35.45 0.44
CA LEU A 324 -13.66 36.69 -0.28
C LEU A 324 -12.61 37.55 0.41
N SER A 325 -11.72 38.13 -0.39
CA SER A 325 -10.71 39.07 0.08
C SER A 325 -10.63 40.24 -0.88
N MET A 326 -10.30 41.41 -0.36
CA MET A 326 -10.16 42.62 -1.14
C MET A 326 -8.75 43.14 -0.96
N VAL A 327 -8.12 43.55 -2.06
CA VAL A 327 -6.80 44.15 -2.08
C VAL A 327 -6.91 45.53 -2.73
N ILE A 328 -6.70 46.58 -1.94
CA ILE A 328 -6.59 47.94 -2.45
C ILE A 328 -5.15 48.14 -2.91
N PHE A 329 -4.96 48.78 -4.07
CA PHE A 329 -3.62 49.04 -4.58
C PHE A 329 -2.90 50.06 -3.71
N ASP A 330 -1.58 49.92 -3.57
CA ASP A 330 -0.76 50.76 -2.68
C ASP A 330 -0.96 52.28 -2.87
N THR A 331 -1.18 52.71 -4.11
CA THR A 331 -1.50 54.10 -4.49
C THR A 331 -2.73 54.66 -3.76
N TYR A 332 -3.66 53.78 -3.38
CA TYR A 332 -4.94 54.09 -2.77
C TYR A 332 -5.09 53.53 -1.35
N ASN A 333 -4.02 53.08 -0.68
CA ASN A 333 -4.10 52.53 0.70
C ASN A 333 -4.75 53.48 1.71
N PHE A 334 -4.76 54.79 1.45
CA PHE A 334 -5.50 55.74 2.30
C PHE A 334 -7.02 55.52 2.30
N LEU A 335 -7.56 54.71 1.37
CA LEU A 335 -8.97 54.28 1.29
C LEU A 335 -9.26 53.01 2.11
N GLU A 336 -8.25 52.28 2.57
CA GLU A 336 -8.38 50.95 3.20
C GLU A 336 -9.22 50.97 4.47
N ASP A 337 -9.12 52.05 5.25
CA ASP A 337 -9.91 52.27 6.46
C ASP A 337 -11.34 52.74 6.18
N TYR A 338 -11.74 52.90 4.92
CA TYR A 338 -13.04 53.49 4.55
C TYR A 338 -13.82 52.63 3.57
N ILE A 339 -13.19 51.64 2.93
CA ILE A 339 -13.82 50.71 2.00
C ILE A 339 -13.68 49.31 2.59
N PHE A 340 -14.81 48.61 2.75
CA PHE A 340 -14.86 47.33 3.41
C PHE A 340 -15.75 46.35 2.65
N LEU A 341 -15.24 45.14 2.48
CA LEU A 341 -16.03 44.01 1.99
C LEU A 341 -17.02 43.56 3.07
N GLN A 342 -18.33 43.67 2.83
CA GLN A 342 -19.38 43.33 3.82
C GLN A 342 -19.52 41.83 4.06
N ASN A 343 -19.20 41.00 3.05
CA ASN A 343 -19.31 39.55 3.11
C ASN A 343 -18.21 38.92 3.99
N HIS A 344 -18.22 39.20 5.29
CA HIS A 344 -17.22 38.67 6.23
C HIS A 344 -17.49 37.23 6.69
N LYS A 345 -18.60 36.61 6.28
CA LYS A 345 -18.93 35.24 6.64
C LYS A 345 -18.53 34.30 5.51
N VAL A 346 -17.77 33.26 5.86
CA VAL A 346 -17.51 32.12 4.97
C VAL A 346 -18.85 31.56 4.49
N ILE A 347 -18.99 31.43 3.17
CA ILE A 347 -20.19 30.85 2.56
C ILE A 347 -19.87 29.38 2.31
N SER A 348 -20.46 28.49 3.12
CA SER A 348 -20.36 27.05 2.89
C SER A 348 -21.38 26.61 1.85
N ALA A 349 -20.87 25.96 0.80
CA ALA A 349 -21.65 25.52 -0.35
C ALA A 349 -21.45 24.03 -0.64
N LYS A 350 -22.34 23.48 -1.47
CA LYS A 350 -22.30 22.09 -1.94
C LYS A 350 -22.37 22.06 -3.46
N ASN A 351 -22.15 20.88 -4.05
CA ASN A 351 -22.28 20.64 -5.48
C ASN A 351 -23.54 21.30 -6.08
N GLY A 352 -23.35 21.94 -7.23
CA GLY A 352 -24.40 22.61 -7.99
C GLY A 352 -24.15 24.11 -8.12
N ASN A 353 -25.24 24.88 -8.08
CA ASN A 353 -25.20 26.32 -8.27
C ASN A 353 -25.28 27.02 -6.91
N THR A 354 -24.36 27.93 -6.66
CA THR A 354 -24.38 28.81 -5.49
C THR A 354 -24.39 30.25 -5.95
N ASP A 355 -25.40 30.98 -5.50
CA ASP A 355 -25.59 32.41 -5.80
C ASP A 355 -25.33 33.24 -4.55
N PHE A 356 -24.56 34.32 -4.69
CA PHE A 356 -24.35 35.32 -3.64
C PHE A 356 -23.98 36.68 -4.25
N ASP A 357 -24.19 37.75 -3.49
CA ASP A 357 -23.76 39.09 -3.89
C ASP A 357 -22.42 39.42 -3.21
N ILE A 358 -21.44 39.91 -3.96
CA ILE A 358 -20.28 40.59 -3.41
C ILE A 358 -20.71 42.03 -3.11
N GLU A 359 -20.66 42.40 -1.84
CA GLU A 359 -21.05 43.71 -1.34
C GLU A 359 -19.83 44.46 -0.79
N ILE A 360 -19.56 45.63 -1.35
CA ILE A 360 -18.57 46.57 -0.82
C ILE A 360 -19.30 47.76 -0.22
N LYS A 361 -18.92 48.10 1.01
CA LYS A 361 -19.40 49.28 1.71
C LYS A 361 -18.29 50.32 1.83
N ALA A 362 -18.60 51.57 1.53
CA ALA A 362 -17.68 52.69 1.67
C ALA A 362 -18.25 53.80 2.58
N ASP A 363 -17.45 54.32 3.51
CA ASP A 363 -17.78 55.53 4.28
C ASP A 363 -17.00 56.75 3.74
N PHE A 364 -17.54 57.30 2.67
CA PHE A 364 -16.91 58.42 1.97
C PHE A 364 -16.99 59.75 2.72
N ALA A 365 -17.93 59.90 3.65
CA ALA A 365 -18.05 61.12 4.45
C ALA A 365 -16.95 61.18 5.51
N GLU A 366 -16.63 60.06 6.16
CA GLU A 366 -15.50 59.96 7.09
C GLU A 366 -14.17 60.17 6.36
N LEU A 367 -13.99 59.48 5.23
CA LEU A 367 -12.83 59.66 4.35
C LEU A 367 -12.66 61.13 3.94
N TRP A 368 -13.74 61.81 3.52
CA TRP A 368 -13.69 63.20 3.10
C TRP A 368 -13.29 64.12 4.26
N ASN A 369 -13.80 63.89 5.46
CA ASN A 369 -13.47 64.70 6.62
C ASN A 369 -11.99 64.56 7.02
N ASP A 370 -11.43 63.36 6.90
CA ASP A 370 -10.07 63.05 7.37
C ASP A 370 -8.99 63.30 6.30
N LYS A 371 -9.30 63.04 5.04
CA LYS A 371 -8.32 62.99 3.93
C LYS A 371 -8.58 64.00 2.82
N ARG A 372 -9.42 65.01 3.07
CA ARG A 372 -9.84 66.03 2.08
C ARG A 372 -8.72 66.52 1.16
N GLU A 373 -7.62 67.00 1.73
CA GLU A 373 -6.51 67.58 0.98
C GLU A 373 -5.77 66.54 0.12
N GLN A 374 -5.62 65.30 0.62
CA GLN A 374 -5.04 64.20 -0.16
C GLN A 374 -5.94 63.84 -1.34
N ILE A 375 -7.25 63.77 -1.12
CA ILE A 375 -8.24 63.52 -2.18
C ILE A 375 -8.20 64.64 -3.22
N LEU A 376 -8.25 65.90 -2.80
CA LEU A 376 -8.16 67.06 -3.71
C LEU A 376 -6.85 67.07 -4.50
N SER A 377 -5.73 66.67 -3.90
CA SER A 377 -4.43 66.61 -4.58
C SER A 377 -4.38 65.58 -5.73
N LEU A 378 -5.24 64.56 -5.70
CA LEU A 378 -5.40 63.60 -6.80
C LEU A 378 -6.14 64.22 -8.00
N PHE A 379 -6.96 65.25 -7.76
CA PHE A 379 -7.71 65.98 -8.80
C PHE A 379 -7.02 67.25 -9.29
N GLU A 380 -6.16 67.89 -8.48
CA GLU A 380 -5.53 69.18 -8.80
C GLU A 380 -4.38 69.10 -9.84
N ASN A 381 -3.85 67.91 -10.15
CA ASN A 381 -2.64 67.74 -10.99
C ASN A 381 -2.89 67.23 -12.44
N GLU A 382 -4.08 67.39 -13.02
CA GLU A 382 -4.39 66.99 -14.42
C GLU A 382 -4.11 65.51 -14.78
N VAL A 383 -4.17 64.57 -13.83
CA VAL A 383 -4.02 63.13 -14.13
C VAL A 383 -5.36 62.38 -14.17
N LEU A 384 -6.42 62.93 -13.56
CA LEU A 384 -7.75 62.33 -13.54
C LEU A 384 -8.81 63.39 -13.83
N THR A 385 -9.42 63.35 -15.01
CA THR A 385 -10.63 64.14 -15.26
C THR A 385 -11.80 63.58 -14.45
N VAL A 386 -12.74 64.42 -14.02
CA VAL A 386 -13.89 64.10 -13.12
C VAL A 386 -14.77 62.93 -13.61
N ASN A 387 -14.56 62.46 -14.86
CA ASN A 387 -15.31 61.36 -15.47
C ASN A 387 -14.48 60.08 -15.69
N GLU A 388 -13.26 59.98 -15.15
CA GLU A 388 -12.46 58.76 -15.26
C GLU A 388 -12.83 57.72 -14.20
N ILE A 389 -13.09 56.49 -14.66
CA ILE A 389 -13.27 55.33 -13.78
C ILE A 389 -11.89 54.95 -13.27
N ILE A 390 -11.70 55.04 -11.95
CA ILE A 390 -10.43 54.71 -11.30
C ILE A 390 -10.52 53.29 -10.75
N HIS A 391 -9.62 52.43 -11.23
CA HIS A 391 -9.45 51.09 -10.65
C HIS A 391 -8.59 51.19 -9.37
N ILE A 392 -9.22 50.99 -8.22
CA ILE A 392 -8.59 51.18 -6.90
C ILE A 392 -8.13 49.88 -6.23
N GLY A 393 -8.59 48.72 -6.70
CA GLY A 393 -8.25 47.42 -6.14
C GLY A 393 -9.11 46.29 -6.68
N ASP A 394 -8.72 45.06 -6.35
CA ASP A 394 -9.36 43.82 -6.79
C ASP A 394 -10.08 43.11 -5.64
N VAL A 395 -11.14 42.37 -5.95
CA VAL A 395 -11.76 41.39 -5.04
C VAL A 395 -11.46 39.99 -5.56
N TYR A 396 -10.86 39.17 -4.69
CA TYR A 396 -10.53 37.78 -4.99
C TYR A 396 -11.53 36.83 -4.35
N ILE A 397 -12.02 35.88 -5.15
CA ILE A 397 -12.81 34.75 -4.70
C ILE A 397 -11.88 33.54 -4.62
N THR A 398 -11.71 32.97 -3.44
CA THR A 398 -10.94 31.74 -3.23
C THR A 398 -11.87 30.64 -2.75
N LEU A 399 -11.74 29.46 -3.35
CA LEU A 399 -12.46 28.26 -2.93
C LEU A 399 -11.50 27.34 -2.18
N SER A 400 -11.91 26.87 -1.02
CA SER A 400 -11.20 25.82 -0.29
C SER A 400 -12.08 24.59 -0.18
N SER A 401 -11.50 23.41 -0.36
CA SER A 401 -12.15 22.19 0.15
C SER A 401 -12.20 22.28 1.67
N SER A 402 -13.29 21.78 2.25
CA SER A 402 -13.68 22.06 3.64
C SER A 402 -14.02 20.82 4.43
#